data_AF-A0A1Q5I631-F1
#
_entry.id   AF-A0A1Q5I631-F1
#
_cell.length_a   1.000
_cell.length_b   1.000
_cell.length_c   1.000
_cell.angle_alpha   90.00
_cell.angle_beta   90.00
_cell.angle_gamma   90.00
#
_symmetry.space_group_name_H-M   'P 1'
#
loop_
_entity.id
_entity.type
_entity.pdbx_description
1 polymer ?
#
loop_
_entity_poly.entity_id
_entity_poly.type
_entity_poly.pdbx_seq_one_letter_code
_entity_poly.pdbx_strand_id
1 'polypeptide(L)'
;MQLTRTHRILIGLVIAGALIIAGIGFAGSYAAVRELAVQKGFGTFSYFFPIGIDAGICVLLALDLLLTWLRIPFPLLRQTAWVLTAATIAFNGAAAWPDPLGVGMHAVIPILFVVAVEAARHAVGRIADITADKHMEGVRLTRWLLSPVPTFRLWRRMKLWELRSYEQVIKLEQERLIYQARLQARFGRSWRRKAPVEALMPLRLARYGVPLAETAAAGLAAAGIEPAVLPPQPQGGSPLLPQQPQAPQPLQSAQQPQPVQLAAAPQPLPDAPEDAEGSPWFAGQARPDGYQGSYNPQIVDGLEPIPVPVPLGPEDVPPPGPEEFVEYPEYVEEQPEPQEVEEFREVVYKQTWAYAVENDRFPETQELERLVADHYGVEQLRNPELLHQVIPEVQQRIQQDMQEYRTP
;
A
#
# COMPACT_ATOMS: atom_id res chain seq x y z
N MET A 1 -0.13 3.70 13.90
CA MET A 1 -0.66 3.52 15.26
C MET A 1 -0.79 2.03 15.55
N GLN A 2 -0.28 1.52 16.67
CA GLN A 2 -0.50 0.12 17.06
C GLN A 2 -1.86 -0.01 17.74
N LEU A 3 -2.82 -0.69 17.08
CA LEU A 3 -4.13 -0.99 17.64
C LEU A 3 -3.98 -1.99 18.80
N THR A 4 -4.27 -1.56 20.04
CA THR A 4 -4.28 -2.45 21.21
C THR A 4 -5.41 -3.49 21.09
N ARG A 5 -5.32 -4.60 21.82
CA ARG A 5 -6.36 -5.64 21.81
C ARG A 5 -7.76 -5.09 22.10
N THR A 6 -7.86 -4.16 23.06
CA THR A 6 -9.12 -3.48 23.41
C THR A 6 -9.71 -2.69 22.23
N HIS A 7 -8.88 -1.97 21.46
CA HIS A 7 -9.36 -1.25 20.28
C HIS A 7 -9.90 -2.20 19.21
N ARG A 8 -9.24 -3.34 18.97
CA ARG A 8 -9.70 -4.33 17.98
C ARG A 8 -11.02 -4.97 18.38
N ILE A 9 -11.17 -5.31 19.67
CA ILE A 9 -12.41 -5.85 20.21
C ILE A 9 -13.54 -4.81 20.09
N LEU A 10 -13.28 -3.56 20.44
CA LEU A 10 -14.27 -2.48 20.34
C LEU A 10 -14.68 -2.25 18.88
N ILE A 11 -13.72 -2.19 17.94
CA ILE A 11 -14.01 -2.08 16.51
C ILE A 11 -14.85 -3.27 16.04
N GLY A 12 -14.50 -4.49 16.42
CA GLY A 12 -15.27 -5.68 16.08
C GLY A 12 -16.71 -5.64 16.62
N LEU A 13 -16.90 -5.21 17.86
CA LEU A 13 -18.21 -5.04 18.49
C LEU A 13 -19.05 -3.99 17.74
N VAL A 14 -18.44 -2.84 17.39
CA VAL A 14 -19.12 -1.76 16.66
C VAL A 14 -19.53 -2.23 15.27
N ILE A 15 -18.65 -2.92 14.54
CA ILE A 15 -18.95 -3.48 13.21
C ILE A 15 -20.08 -4.50 13.31
N ALA A 16 -20.00 -5.43 14.27
CA ALA A 16 -21.05 -6.43 14.47
C ALA A 16 -22.40 -5.78 14.82
N GLY A 17 -22.40 -4.80 15.73
CA GLY A 17 -23.60 -4.05 16.09
C GLY A 17 -24.19 -3.29 14.89
N ALA A 18 -23.35 -2.65 14.08
CA ALA A 18 -23.78 -1.96 12.86
C ALA A 18 -24.39 -2.93 11.84
N LEU A 19 -23.82 -4.13 11.65
CA LEU A 19 -24.36 -5.17 10.77
C LEU A 19 -25.72 -5.70 11.25
N ILE A 20 -25.88 -5.91 12.56
CA ILE A 20 -27.16 -6.34 13.13
C ILE A 20 -28.24 -5.27 12.93
N ILE A 21 -27.92 -4.00 13.23
CA ILE A 21 -28.84 -2.88 13.02
C ILE A 21 -29.20 -2.76 11.53
N ALA A 22 -28.22 -2.89 10.64
CA ALA A 22 -28.45 -2.87 9.20
C ALA A 22 -29.36 -4.03 8.75
N GLY A 23 -29.15 -5.25 9.25
CA GLY A 23 -29.96 -6.42 8.90
C GLY A 23 -31.42 -6.30 9.37
N ILE A 24 -31.63 -5.93 10.64
CA ILE A 24 -32.98 -5.68 11.18
C ILE A 24 -33.64 -4.53 10.41
N GLY A 25 -32.86 -3.49 10.15
CA GLY A 25 -33.36 -2.30 9.47
C GLY A 25 -33.76 -2.54 8.03
N PHE A 26 -32.96 -3.32 7.30
CA PHE A 26 -33.26 -3.79 5.97
C PHE A 26 -34.55 -4.60 5.95
N ALA A 27 -34.73 -5.57 6.86
CA ALA A 27 -35.94 -6.38 6.91
C ALA A 27 -37.21 -5.53 7.18
N GLY A 28 -37.12 -4.58 8.12
CA GLY A 28 -38.22 -3.66 8.43
C GLY A 28 -38.53 -2.70 7.28
N SER A 29 -37.50 -2.10 6.69
CA SER A 29 -37.61 -1.17 5.56
C SER A 29 -38.16 -1.86 4.32
N TYR A 30 -37.68 -3.07 4.03
CA TYR A 30 -38.17 -3.89 2.92
C TYR A 30 -39.66 -4.14 3.02
N ALA A 31 -40.16 -4.56 4.19
CA ALA A 31 -41.58 -4.82 4.38
C ALA A 31 -42.43 -3.54 4.17
N ALA A 32 -42.00 -2.42 4.76
CA ALA A 32 -42.71 -1.15 4.67
C ALA A 32 -42.75 -0.59 3.23
N VAL A 33 -41.60 -0.54 2.55
CA VAL A 33 -41.49 -0.03 1.19
C VAL A 33 -42.17 -0.97 0.19
N ARG A 34 -42.09 -2.30 0.39
CA ARG A 34 -42.83 -3.27 -0.43
C ARG A 34 -44.33 -3.05 -0.32
N GLU A 35 -44.86 -2.92 0.90
CA GLU A 35 -46.28 -2.69 1.12
C GLU A 35 -46.75 -1.38 0.47
N LEU A 36 -45.96 -0.31 0.61
CA LEU A 36 -46.21 0.95 -0.09
C LEU A 36 -46.22 0.76 -1.62
N ALA A 37 -45.28 0.01 -2.18
CA ALA A 37 -45.22 -0.26 -3.62
C ALA A 37 -46.44 -1.08 -4.11
N VAL A 38 -46.89 -2.06 -3.32
CA VAL A 38 -48.13 -2.80 -3.61
C VAL A 38 -49.32 -1.85 -3.64
N GLN A 39 -49.46 -0.97 -2.63
CA GLN A 39 -50.54 0.02 -2.58
C GLN A 39 -50.50 1.00 -3.77
N LYS A 40 -49.30 1.32 -4.28
CA LYS A 40 -49.11 2.19 -5.45
C LYS A 40 -49.30 1.47 -6.79
N GLY A 41 -49.65 0.19 -6.79
CA GLY A 41 -49.96 -0.56 -8.02
C GLY A 41 -48.73 -1.07 -8.77
N PHE A 42 -47.59 -1.27 -8.09
CA PHE A 42 -46.36 -1.78 -8.71
C PHE A 42 -46.46 -3.28 -9.08
N GLY A 43 -47.52 -3.98 -8.67
CA GLY A 43 -47.73 -5.39 -8.98
C GLY A 43 -46.57 -6.25 -8.48
N THR A 44 -46.09 -7.18 -9.30
CA THR A 44 -44.94 -8.06 -8.96
C THR A 44 -43.63 -7.29 -8.78
N PHE A 45 -43.50 -6.08 -9.34
CA PHE A 45 -42.31 -5.26 -9.17
C PHE A 45 -42.15 -4.75 -7.72
N SER A 46 -43.19 -4.82 -6.88
CA SER A 46 -43.11 -4.43 -5.47
C SER A 46 -42.05 -5.21 -4.68
N TYR A 47 -41.75 -6.45 -5.08
CA TYR A 47 -40.71 -7.28 -4.44
C TYR A 47 -39.30 -6.80 -4.80
N PHE A 48 -39.10 -6.31 -6.02
CA PHE A 48 -37.80 -5.87 -6.52
C PHE A 48 -37.50 -4.40 -6.22
N PHE A 49 -38.54 -3.56 -6.12
CA PHE A 49 -38.38 -2.12 -5.93
C PHE A 49 -37.54 -1.74 -4.70
N PRO A 50 -37.81 -2.25 -3.48
CA PRO A 50 -36.97 -1.94 -2.31
C PRO A 50 -35.54 -2.48 -2.47
N ILE A 51 -35.40 -3.67 -3.06
CA ILE A 51 -34.10 -4.33 -3.27
C ILE A 51 -33.23 -3.50 -4.23
N GLY A 52 -33.81 -3.00 -5.33
CA GLY A 52 -33.10 -2.19 -6.31
C GLY A 52 -32.59 -0.87 -5.72
N ILE A 53 -33.40 -0.23 -4.87
CA ILE A 53 -33.00 1.00 -4.17
C ILE A 53 -31.83 0.73 -3.22
N ASP A 54 -31.97 -0.27 -2.34
CA ASP A 54 -30.95 -0.57 -1.34
C ASP A 54 -29.66 -1.12 -1.95
N ALA A 55 -29.76 -1.94 -3.00
CA ALA A 55 -28.60 -2.40 -3.77
C ALA A 55 -27.87 -1.20 -4.42
N GLY A 56 -28.61 -0.26 -5.01
CA GLY A 56 -28.05 0.97 -5.56
C GLY A 56 -27.32 1.81 -4.51
N ILE A 57 -27.93 1.98 -3.33
CA ILE A 57 -27.29 2.67 -2.20
C ILE A 57 -26.02 1.94 -1.75
N CYS A 58 -26.07 0.61 -1.56
CA CYS A 58 -24.92 -0.20 -1.17
C CYS A 58 -23.75 -0.08 -2.16
N VAL A 59 -24.02 -0.16 -3.47
CA VAL A 59 -23.00 -0.01 -4.51
C VAL A 59 -22.40 1.38 -4.50
N LEU A 60 -23.23 2.44 -4.45
CA LEU A 60 -22.73 3.82 -4.42
C LEU A 60 -21.90 4.12 -3.17
N LEU A 61 -22.32 3.63 -2.01
CA LEU A 61 -21.59 3.80 -0.75
C LEU A 61 -20.30 2.99 -0.72
N ALA A 62 -20.31 1.75 -1.23
CA ALA A 62 -19.11 0.94 -1.35
C ALA A 62 -18.09 1.59 -2.29
N LEU A 63 -18.54 2.10 -3.43
CA LEU A 63 -17.69 2.82 -4.38
C LEU A 63 -17.19 4.14 -3.77
N ASP A 64 -18.03 4.89 -3.07
CA ASP A 64 -17.62 6.10 -2.35
C ASP A 64 -16.56 5.80 -1.27
N LEU A 65 -16.70 4.70 -0.53
CA LEU A 65 -15.72 4.25 0.44
C LEU A 65 -14.40 3.82 -0.24
N LEU A 66 -14.50 3.09 -1.36
CA LEU A 66 -13.36 2.67 -2.17
C LEU A 66 -12.61 3.87 -2.75
N LEU A 67 -13.31 4.83 -3.35
CA LEU A 67 -12.67 6.04 -3.89
C LEU A 67 -12.09 6.91 -2.79
N THR A 68 -12.72 6.96 -1.62
CA THR A 68 -12.15 7.60 -0.42
C THR A 68 -10.87 6.89 0.01
N TRP A 69 -10.84 5.56 -0.02
CA TRP A 69 -9.64 4.76 0.26
C TRP A 69 -8.53 5.01 -0.75
N LEU A 70 -8.88 5.10 -2.05
CA LEU A 70 -7.98 5.38 -3.16
C LEU A 70 -7.59 6.86 -3.29
N ARG A 71 -8.17 7.75 -2.48
CA ARG A 71 -7.99 9.21 -2.51
C ARG A 71 -8.35 9.88 -3.84
N ILE A 72 -9.37 9.37 -4.53
CA ILE A 72 -9.92 9.99 -5.73
C ILE A 72 -11.22 10.71 -5.33
N PRO A 73 -11.25 12.05 -5.23
CA PRO A 73 -12.44 12.75 -4.81
C PRO A 73 -13.49 12.75 -5.93
N PHE A 74 -14.56 11.97 -5.76
CA PHE A 74 -15.69 11.94 -6.70
C PHE A 74 -17.02 12.22 -5.99
N PRO A 75 -17.40 13.50 -5.81
CA PRO A 75 -18.52 13.90 -4.96
C PRO A 75 -19.91 13.54 -5.54
N LEU A 76 -20.00 13.18 -6.82
CA LEU A 76 -21.27 12.83 -7.46
C LEU A 76 -21.86 11.54 -6.89
N LEU A 77 -21.03 10.55 -6.55
CA LEU A 77 -21.52 9.32 -5.89
C LEU A 77 -22.16 9.63 -4.56
N ARG A 78 -21.53 10.51 -3.79
CA ARG A 78 -22.03 10.96 -2.49
C ARG A 78 -23.38 11.66 -2.62
N GLN A 79 -23.47 12.62 -3.53
CA GLN A 79 -24.72 13.37 -3.74
C GLN A 79 -25.85 12.43 -4.16
N THR A 80 -25.56 11.48 -5.06
CA THR A 80 -26.53 10.48 -5.52
C THR A 80 -26.96 9.54 -4.38
N ALA A 81 -26.01 9.06 -3.57
CA ALA A 81 -26.29 8.24 -2.40
C ALA A 81 -27.14 8.98 -1.36
N TRP A 82 -26.87 10.28 -1.12
CA TRP A 82 -27.69 11.11 -0.23
C TRP A 82 -29.11 11.30 -0.75
N VAL A 83 -29.29 11.52 -2.05
CA VAL A 83 -30.62 11.63 -2.67
C VAL A 83 -31.39 10.31 -2.52
N LEU A 84 -30.76 9.18 -2.86
CA LEU A 84 -31.39 7.86 -2.73
C LEU A 84 -31.74 7.55 -1.27
N THR A 85 -30.85 7.86 -0.33
CA THR A 85 -31.13 7.59 1.10
C THR A 85 -32.23 8.49 1.65
N ALA A 86 -32.27 9.75 1.23
CA ALA A 86 -33.39 10.65 1.56
C ALA A 86 -34.72 10.12 1.00
N ALA A 87 -34.72 9.57 -0.21
CA ALA A 87 -35.89 8.90 -0.77
C ALA A 87 -36.28 7.66 0.03
N THR A 88 -35.32 6.81 0.45
CA THR A 88 -35.58 5.65 1.30
C THR A 88 -36.19 6.03 2.65
N ILE A 89 -35.67 7.08 3.31
CA ILE A 89 -36.25 7.61 4.55
C ILE A 89 -37.70 8.07 4.30
N ALA A 90 -37.94 8.78 3.19
CA ALA A 90 -39.27 9.25 2.83
C ALA A 90 -40.25 8.10 2.54
N PHE A 91 -39.82 7.05 1.83
CA PHE A 91 -40.66 5.87 1.56
C PHE A 91 -41.00 5.10 2.83
N ASN A 92 -40.04 4.93 3.73
CA ASN A 92 -40.25 4.31 5.04
C ASN A 92 -41.25 5.12 5.88
N GLY A 93 -41.07 6.43 5.95
CA GLY A 93 -42.01 7.31 6.65
C GLY A 93 -43.40 7.27 6.02
N ALA A 94 -43.48 7.32 4.69
CA ALA A 94 -44.73 7.33 3.94
C ALA A 94 -45.57 6.05 4.14
N ALA A 95 -44.95 4.91 4.44
CA ALA A 95 -45.65 3.66 4.73
C ALA A 95 -46.57 3.76 5.96
N ALA A 96 -46.27 4.67 6.90
CA ALA A 96 -47.06 4.90 8.11
C ALA A 96 -47.86 6.22 8.06
N TRP A 97 -47.90 6.92 6.93
CA TRP A 97 -48.67 8.16 6.78
C TRP A 97 -50.18 7.86 6.83
N PRO A 98 -51.01 8.65 7.55
CA PRO A 98 -50.74 9.97 8.15
C PRO A 98 -50.34 9.97 9.63
N ASP A 99 -50.03 8.84 10.26
CA ASP A 99 -49.63 8.80 11.67
C ASP A 99 -48.23 9.40 11.89
N PRO A 100 -48.07 10.57 12.55
CA PRO A 100 -46.77 11.21 12.71
C PRO A 100 -45.80 10.36 13.54
N LEU A 101 -46.31 9.58 14.51
CA LEU A 101 -45.47 8.73 15.34
C LEU A 101 -44.94 7.55 14.52
N GLY A 102 -45.81 6.85 13.79
CA GLY A 102 -45.45 5.78 12.87
C GLY A 102 -44.45 6.23 11.80
N VAL A 103 -44.67 7.39 11.19
CA VAL A 103 -43.71 7.99 10.23
C VAL A 103 -42.32 8.13 10.85
N GLY A 104 -42.26 8.64 12.09
CA GLY A 104 -41.01 8.74 12.84
C GLY A 104 -40.38 7.38 13.12
N MET A 105 -41.15 6.41 13.61
CA MET A 105 -40.65 5.07 13.95
C MET A 105 -40.04 4.34 12.77
N HIS A 106 -40.67 4.40 11.58
CA HIS A 106 -40.14 3.79 10.37
C HIS A 106 -38.93 4.55 9.79
N ALA A 107 -38.82 5.88 10.00
CA ALA A 107 -37.70 6.68 9.52
C ALA A 107 -36.41 6.54 10.36
N VAL A 108 -36.52 6.22 11.66
CA VAL A 108 -35.37 6.15 12.58
C VAL A 108 -34.32 5.13 12.12
N ILE A 109 -34.76 3.97 11.65
CA ILE A 109 -33.86 2.88 11.27
C ILE A 109 -32.94 3.29 10.08
N PRO A 110 -33.46 3.79 8.94
CA PRO A 110 -32.62 4.31 7.86
C PRO A 110 -31.70 5.46 8.29
N ILE A 111 -32.14 6.33 9.22
CA ILE A 111 -31.30 7.41 9.75
C ILE A 111 -30.11 6.84 10.52
N LEU A 112 -30.31 5.82 11.35
CA LEU A 112 -29.22 5.14 12.06
C LEU A 112 -28.20 4.53 11.09
N PHE A 113 -28.68 3.97 9.97
CA PHE A 113 -27.79 3.46 8.91
C PHE A 113 -26.93 4.58 8.31
N VAL A 114 -27.51 5.73 7.96
CA VAL A 114 -26.75 6.90 7.44
C VAL A 114 -25.65 7.32 8.41
N VAL A 115 -25.98 7.44 9.70
CA VAL A 115 -25.02 7.84 10.72
C VAL A 115 -23.87 6.83 10.83
N ALA A 116 -24.18 5.53 10.80
CA ALA A 116 -23.16 4.48 10.86
C ALA A 116 -22.22 4.51 9.64
N VAL A 117 -22.77 4.65 8.44
CA VAL A 117 -21.99 4.74 7.19
C VAL A 117 -21.13 6.02 7.17
N GLU A 118 -21.66 7.17 7.57
CA GLU A 118 -20.91 8.42 7.61
C GLU A 118 -19.76 8.34 8.61
N ALA A 119 -19.98 7.71 9.77
CA ALA A 119 -18.93 7.43 10.74
C ALA A 119 -17.85 6.49 10.17
N ALA A 120 -18.24 5.42 9.46
CA ALA A 120 -17.31 4.51 8.82
C ALA A 120 -16.47 5.22 7.74
N ARG A 121 -17.11 6.02 6.90
CA ARG A 121 -16.43 6.86 5.89
C ARG A 121 -15.45 7.82 6.54
N HIS A 122 -15.87 8.52 7.60
CA HIS A 122 -14.98 9.43 8.32
C HIS A 122 -13.75 8.71 8.87
N ALA A 123 -13.94 7.52 9.46
CA ALA A 123 -12.84 6.69 9.93
C ALA A 123 -11.91 6.24 8.79
N VAL A 124 -12.45 5.77 7.67
CA VAL A 124 -11.66 5.35 6.50
C VAL A 124 -10.90 6.52 5.88
N GLY A 125 -11.53 7.69 5.73
CA GLY A 125 -10.86 8.90 5.26
C GLY A 125 -9.68 9.28 6.15
N ARG A 126 -9.85 9.23 7.47
CA ARG A 126 -8.76 9.48 8.42
C ARG A 126 -7.65 8.43 8.33
N ILE A 127 -7.96 7.15 8.16
CA ILE A 127 -6.96 6.08 7.99
C ILE A 127 -6.21 6.25 6.66
N ALA A 128 -6.92 6.58 5.59
CA ALA A 128 -6.36 6.86 4.28
C ALA A 128 -5.41 8.06 4.35
N ASP A 129 -5.76 9.13 5.06
CA ASP A 129 -4.90 10.31 5.29
C ASP A 129 -3.68 10.00 6.16
N ILE A 130 -3.82 9.17 7.20
CA ILE A 130 -2.71 8.81 8.10
C ILE A 130 -1.71 7.88 7.40
N THR A 131 -2.19 7.00 6.53
CA THR A 131 -1.33 6.17 5.68
C THR A 131 -0.66 7.02 4.58
N ALA A 132 -1.11 8.27 4.39
CA ALA A 132 -0.62 9.26 3.45
C ALA A 132 0.52 10.14 3.98
N ASP A 133 1.34 9.66 4.92
CA ASP A 133 2.45 10.43 5.50
C ASP A 133 3.62 10.67 4.51
N LYS A 134 3.26 10.96 3.26
CA LYS A 134 4.02 11.61 2.19
C LYS A 134 3.50 13.03 1.96
N HIS A 135 3.09 13.74 3.02
CA HIS A 135 2.88 15.18 2.91
C HIS A 135 4.25 15.86 2.82
N MET A 136 4.49 16.57 1.71
CA MET A 136 5.46 17.66 1.67
C MET A 136 5.09 18.62 2.79
N GLU A 137 5.81 18.59 3.91
CA GLU A 137 5.62 19.58 4.97
C GLU A 137 5.89 20.96 4.39
N GLY A 138 4.82 21.70 4.10
CA GLY A 138 4.90 23.06 3.63
C GLY A 138 5.61 23.93 4.67
N VAL A 139 6.44 24.86 4.21
CA VAL A 139 7.13 25.78 5.12
C VAL A 139 6.09 26.54 5.96
N ARG A 140 6.20 26.41 7.29
CA ARG A 140 5.23 26.91 8.29
C ARG A 140 4.83 28.37 8.01
N LEU A 141 3.51 28.63 7.91
CA LEU A 141 2.93 29.95 7.56
C LEU A 141 3.39 31.09 8.48
N THR A 142 3.60 30.82 9.77
CA THR A 142 4.12 31.82 10.72
C THR A 142 5.49 32.35 10.33
N ARG A 143 6.31 31.54 9.64
CA ARG A 143 7.65 31.92 9.21
C ARG A 143 7.65 32.78 7.96
N TRP A 144 6.65 32.60 7.09
CA TRP A 144 6.37 33.52 5.99
C TRP A 144 6.05 34.92 6.50
N LEU A 145 5.31 35.01 7.61
CA LEU A 145 4.97 36.29 8.23
C LEU A 145 6.17 36.94 8.94
N LEU A 146 6.92 36.17 9.73
CA LEU A 146 8.02 36.69 10.56
C LEU A 146 9.34 36.88 9.79
N SER A 147 9.55 36.15 8.69
CA SER A 147 10.81 36.16 7.94
C SER A 147 10.63 35.73 6.47
N PRO A 148 9.96 36.55 5.64
CA PRO A 148 9.55 36.15 4.29
C PRO A 148 10.72 35.80 3.37
N VAL A 149 11.79 36.60 3.41
CA VAL A 149 12.96 36.45 2.52
C VAL A 149 13.76 35.14 2.76
N PRO A 150 14.18 34.78 4.00
CA PRO A 150 14.85 33.50 4.25
C PRO A 150 13.91 32.30 4.05
N THR A 151 12.61 32.49 4.30
CA THR A 151 11.57 31.47 4.08
C THR A 151 11.39 31.15 2.60
N PHE A 152 11.35 32.16 1.72
CA PHE A 152 11.32 31.98 0.28
C PHE A 152 12.58 31.27 -0.25
N ARG A 153 13.77 31.62 0.26
CA ARG A 153 15.01 30.93 -0.12
C ARG A 153 15.02 29.45 0.30
N LEU A 154 14.47 29.14 1.49
CA LEU A 154 14.32 27.75 1.94
C LEU A 154 13.33 26.99 1.06
N TRP A 155 12.15 27.56 0.83
CA TRP A 155 11.11 26.99 -0.01
C TRP A 155 11.59 26.71 -1.43
N ARG A 156 12.31 27.66 -2.04
CA ARG A 156 12.89 27.50 -3.39
C ARG A 156 13.88 26.33 -3.43
N ARG A 157 14.71 26.13 -2.39
CA ARG A 157 15.63 24.99 -2.32
C ARG A 157 14.91 23.66 -2.09
N MET A 158 13.89 23.64 -1.23
CA MET A 158 13.03 22.45 -1.03
C MET A 158 12.38 22.00 -2.34
N LYS A 159 11.89 22.96 -3.14
CA LYS A 159 11.27 22.71 -4.44
C LYS A 159 12.27 22.26 -5.51
N LEU A 160 13.47 22.81 -5.52
CA LEU A 160 14.51 22.46 -6.51
C LEU A 160 15.21 21.13 -6.23
N TRP A 161 15.22 20.65 -4.99
CA TRP A 161 15.92 19.43 -4.59
C TRP A 161 14.98 18.27 -4.23
N GLU A 162 13.68 18.41 -4.48
CA GLU A 162 12.63 17.46 -4.10
C GLU A 162 12.71 16.97 -2.64
N LEU A 163 13.31 17.75 -1.73
CA LEU A 163 13.46 17.37 -0.34
C LEU A 163 12.09 17.43 0.34
N ARG A 164 11.55 16.25 0.69
CA ARG A 164 10.15 16.06 1.07
C ARG A 164 9.84 16.37 2.54
N SER A 165 10.86 16.55 3.40
CA SER A 165 10.70 16.85 4.83
C SER A 165 11.32 18.20 5.21
N TYR A 166 10.55 19.02 5.95
CA TYR A 166 10.98 20.34 6.44
C TYR A 166 12.06 20.22 7.53
N GLU A 167 11.91 19.26 8.45
CA GLU A 167 12.89 18.91 9.50
C GLU A 167 14.27 18.60 8.89
N GLN A 168 14.30 17.80 7.81
CA GLN A 168 15.53 17.46 7.11
C GLN A 168 16.24 18.71 6.57
N VAL A 169 15.48 19.67 6.02
CA VAL A 169 16.04 20.90 5.44
C VAL A 169 16.59 21.82 6.54
N ILE A 170 15.91 21.91 7.69
CA ILE A 170 16.40 22.67 8.85
C ILE A 170 17.69 22.05 9.38
N LYS A 171 17.76 20.72 9.49
CA LYS A 171 18.96 20.00 9.92
C LYS A 171 20.13 20.25 8.98
N LEU A 172 19.92 20.16 7.66
CA LEU A 172 20.94 20.46 6.65
C LEU A 172 21.45 21.92 6.72
N GLU A 173 20.55 22.89 6.92
CA GLU A 173 20.96 24.30 7.05
C GLU A 173 21.69 24.55 8.39
N GLN A 174 21.27 23.90 9.48
CA GLN A 174 21.97 23.95 10.77
C GLN A 174 23.38 23.37 10.66
N GLU A 175 23.53 22.18 10.07
CA GLU A 175 24.82 21.55 9.80
C GLU A 175 25.73 22.46 8.96
N ARG A 176 25.17 23.14 7.95
CA ARG A 176 25.89 24.10 7.13
C ARG A 176 26.38 25.31 7.90
N LEU A 177 25.56 25.86 8.80
CA LEU A 177 25.94 27.00 9.65
C LEU A 177 27.02 26.60 10.65
N ILE A 178 26.90 25.44 11.28
CA ILE A 178 27.91 24.89 12.21
C ILE A 178 29.24 24.68 11.47
N TYR A 179 29.21 24.12 10.26
CA TYR A 179 30.41 23.91 9.45
C TYR A 179 31.10 25.23 9.07
N GLN A 180 30.33 26.24 8.64
CA GLN A 180 30.88 27.58 8.36
C GLN A 180 31.46 28.24 9.60
N ALA A 181 30.80 28.11 10.76
CA ALA A 181 31.29 28.65 12.02
C ALA A 181 32.63 28.02 12.43
N ARG A 182 32.79 26.70 12.22
CA ARG A 182 34.07 26.00 12.48
C ARG A 182 35.19 26.48 11.56
N LEU A 183 34.93 26.62 10.27
CA LEU A 183 35.90 27.20 9.33
C LEU A 183 36.25 28.65 9.66
N GLN A 184 35.26 29.46 10.05
CA GLN A 184 35.48 30.84 10.45
C GLN A 184 36.26 30.94 11.77
N ALA A 185 36.06 30.05 12.72
CA ALA A 185 36.84 29.98 13.96
C ALA A 185 38.32 29.66 13.69
N ARG A 186 38.60 28.79 12.71
CA ARG A 186 39.95 28.40 12.34
C ARG A 186 40.68 29.43 11.47
N PHE A 187 40.03 29.95 10.44
CA PHE A 187 40.66 30.80 9.41
C PHE A 187 40.27 32.28 9.50
N GLY A 188 39.45 32.66 10.48
CA GLY A 188 39.02 34.03 10.74
C GLY A 188 38.07 34.61 9.69
N ARG A 189 37.98 35.94 9.62
CA ARG A 189 37.03 36.66 8.75
C ARG A 189 37.20 36.37 7.25
N SER A 190 38.41 36.01 6.81
CA SER A 190 38.73 35.69 5.41
C SER A 190 38.82 34.18 5.15
N TRP A 191 38.10 33.36 5.92
CA TRP A 191 38.12 31.90 5.83
C TRP A 191 37.89 31.35 4.42
N ARG A 192 37.03 32.00 3.62
CA ARG A 192 36.75 31.58 2.23
C ARG A 192 37.96 31.65 1.30
N ARG A 193 38.95 32.48 1.62
CA ARG A 193 40.19 32.63 0.83
C ARG A 193 41.36 31.86 1.42
N LYS A 194 41.29 31.53 2.71
CA LYS A 194 42.38 30.90 3.48
C LYS A 194 42.20 29.40 3.71
N ALA A 195 40.98 28.89 3.66
CA ALA A 195 40.70 27.47 3.83
C ALA A 195 41.15 26.68 2.58
N PRO A 196 41.70 25.46 2.76
CA PRO A 196 42.07 24.58 1.65
C PRO A 196 40.83 24.17 0.84
N VAL A 197 41.04 23.82 -0.43
CA VAL A 197 39.96 23.55 -1.38
C VAL A 197 39.12 22.36 -0.91
N GLU A 198 39.78 21.34 -0.36
CA GLU A 198 39.20 20.12 0.20
C GLU A 198 38.24 20.42 1.36
N ALA A 199 38.52 21.45 2.16
CA ALA A 199 37.63 21.91 3.24
C ALA A 199 36.45 22.74 2.74
N LEU A 200 36.51 23.29 1.53
CA LEU A 200 35.40 24.01 0.90
C LEU A 200 34.49 23.09 0.07
N MET A 201 34.98 21.91 -0.32
CA MET A 201 34.23 20.95 -1.14
C MET A 201 32.92 20.49 -0.49
N PRO A 202 32.85 20.13 0.82
CA PRO A 202 31.58 19.77 1.46
C PRO A 202 30.53 20.88 1.40
N LEU A 203 30.93 22.14 1.55
CA LEU A 203 30.01 23.28 1.42
C LEU A 203 29.51 23.50 -0.01
N ARG A 204 30.32 23.14 -1.01
CA ARG A 204 29.92 23.18 -2.43
C ARG A 204 28.97 22.05 -2.76
N LEU A 205 29.24 20.84 -2.30
CA LEU A 205 28.40 19.65 -2.48
C LEU A 205 27.05 19.76 -1.75
N ALA A 206 27.04 20.38 -0.57
CA ALA A 206 25.82 20.74 0.15
C ALA A 206 24.93 21.73 -0.61
N ARG A 207 25.47 22.49 -1.59
CA ARG A 207 24.67 23.31 -2.51
C ARG A 207 23.96 22.49 -3.60
N TYR A 208 24.25 21.20 -3.70
CA TYR A 208 23.65 20.26 -4.64
C TYR A 208 22.88 19.14 -3.93
N GLY A 209 22.62 19.27 -2.63
CA GLY A 209 21.79 18.34 -1.86
C GLY A 209 22.54 17.21 -1.15
N VAL A 210 23.88 17.15 -1.23
CA VAL A 210 24.68 16.14 -0.50
C VAL A 210 24.74 16.50 0.99
N PRO A 211 24.35 15.61 1.92
CA PRO A 211 24.40 15.89 3.35
C PRO A 211 25.83 16.21 3.84
N LEU A 212 25.94 17.24 4.68
CA LEU A 212 27.22 17.59 5.31
C LEU A 212 27.62 16.55 6.35
N ALA A 213 26.68 15.82 6.95
CA ALA A 213 26.98 14.75 7.89
C ALA A 213 28.01 13.73 7.35
N GLU A 214 27.98 13.42 6.05
CA GLU A 214 28.85 12.43 5.42
C GLU A 214 30.19 13.04 4.94
N THR A 215 30.19 14.30 4.52
CA THR A 215 31.35 14.95 3.88
C THR A 215 32.08 15.93 4.79
N ALA A 216 31.48 16.34 5.91
CA ALA A 216 32.04 17.35 6.82
C ALA A 216 33.27 16.85 7.56
N ALA A 217 33.29 15.58 7.98
CA ALA A 217 34.43 15.01 8.70
C ALA A 217 35.71 15.07 7.85
N ALA A 218 35.63 14.66 6.59
CA ALA A 218 36.75 14.69 5.64
C ALA A 218 37.22 16.13 5.35
N GLY A 219 36.30 17.08 5.16
CA GLY A 219 36.69 18.48 4.91
C GLY A 219 37.19 19.22 6.14
N LEU A 220 36.73 18.89 7.35
CA LEU A 220 37.28 19.45 8.60
C LEU A 220 38.68 18.90 8.88
N ALA A 221 38.90 17.61 8.64
CA ALA A 221 40.22 17.00 8.73
C ALA A 221 41.20 17.66 7.75
N ALA A 222 40.79 17.92 6.50
CA ALA A 222 41.60 18.65 5.53
C ALA A 222 41.89 20.10 5.92
N ALA A 223 41.02 20.74 6.73
CA ALA A 223 41.28 22.05 7.32
C ALA A 223 42.22 22.02 8.54
N GLY A 224 42.70 20.83 8.95
CA GLY A 224 43.47 20.65 10.18
C GLY A 224 42.65 20.98 11.43
N ILE A 225 41.33 20.75 11.37
CA ILE A 225 40.41 20.86 12.50
C ILE A 225 40.10 19.42 12.93
N GLU A 226 40.68 19.00 14.05
CA GLU A 226 40.35 17.72 14.69
C GLU A 226 38.81 17.63 14.83
N PRO A 227 38.16 16.59 14.28
CA PRO A 227 36.73 16.41 14.45
C PRO A 227 36.49 16.08 15.92
N ALA A 228 36.24 17.12 16.73
CA ALA A 228 35.68 16.92 18.07
C ALA A 228 34.38 16.15 17.88
N VAL A 229 34.42 14.88 18.31
CA VAL A 229 33.35 13.88 18.28
C VAL A 229 32.02 14.58 18.55
N LEU A 230 31.10 14.55 17.58
CA LEU A 230 29.71 14.91 17.83
C LEU A 230 29.25 14.06 19.03
N PRO A 231 28.64 14.63 20.08
CA PRO A 231 28.12 13.80 21.15
C PRO A 231 27.17 12.75 20.53
N PRO A 232 27.25 11.47 20.94
CA PRO A 232 26.36 10.45 20.43
C PRO A 232 24.92 10.91 20.67
N GLN A 233 24.05 10.76 19.66
CA GLN A 233 22.63 11.02 19.83
C GLN A 233 22.14 10.24 21.07
N PRO A 234 21.32 10.85 21.95
CA PRO A 234 20.72 10.11 23.03
C PRO A 234 19.84 9.02 22.42
N GLN A 235 20.30 7.78 22.48
CA GLN A 235 19.47 6.61 22.27
C GLN A 235 18.35 6.69 23.33
N GLY A 236 17.11 6.54 22.88
CA GLY A 236 15.92 6.69 23.70
C GLY A 236 16.05 5.91 25.01
N GLY A 237 16.03 6.63 26.12
CA GLY A 237 16.11 6.05 27.45
C GLY A 237 14.86 5.24 27.76
N SER A 238 15.05 3.97 28.13
CA SER A 238 14.10 3.23 28.96
C SER A 238 13.96 3.95 30.32
N PRO A 239 12.74 4.13 30.87
CA PRO A 239 12.58 4.83 32.13
C PRO A 239 12.95 3.91 33.29
N LEU A 240 14.01 4.27 34.03
CA LEU A 240 14.31 3.71 35.35
C LEU A 240 14.02 4.77 36.42
N LEU A 241 13.22 4.36 37.42
CA LEU A 241 12.73 5.15 38.55
C LEU A 241 13.88 5.75 39.40
N PRO A 242 13.64 6.85 40.15
CA PRO A 242 14.70 7.54 40.90
C PRO A 242 15.02 6.83 42.23
N GLN A 243 16.30 6.58 42.49
CA GLN A 243 16.82 6.27 43.83
C GLN A 243 17.50 7.49 44.48
N GLN A 244 17.29 7.61 45.79
CA GLN A 244 17.73 8.68 46.68
C GLN A 244 19.27 8.71 46.93
N PRO A 245 19.83 9.83 47.42
CA PRO A 245 21.27 10.04 47.56
C PRO A 245 21.85 9.54 48.90
N GLN A 246 23.04 8.92 48.87
CA GLN A 246 23.86 8.61 50.05
C GLN A 246 25.13 9.49 50.14
N ALA A 247 25.52 9.75 51.38
CA ALA A 247 26.55 10.68 51.87
C ALA A 247 28.00 10.14 51.79
N PRO A 248 29.04 10.98 52.02
CA PRO A 248 30.43 10.75 51.57
C PRO A 248 31.32 10.00 52.58
N GLN A 249 32.38 9.34 52.08
CA GLN A 249 33.45 8.73 52.90
C GLN A 249 34.81 9.44 52.73
N PRO A 250 35.71 9.42 53.74
CA PRO A 250 36.93 10.21 53.79
C PRO A 250 38.22 9.45 53.40
N LEU A 251 39.28 10.26 53.24
CA LEU A 251 40.64 10.00 52.73
C LEU A 251 41.46 8.92 53.46
N GLN A 252 42.33 8.24 52.70
CA GLN A 252 43.60 7.70 53.19
C GLN A 252 44.73 7.86 52.16
N SER A 253 45.91 8.15 52.70
CA SER A 253 47.11 8.73 52.10
C SER A 253 48.27 7.73 52.09
N ALA A 254 49.15 7.76 51.06
CA ALA A 254 50.60 7.52 51.20
C ALA A 254 51.39 7.85 49.91
N GLN A 255 52.48 8.60 50.10
CA GLN A 255 53.61 8.93 49.20
C GLN A 255 54.44 7.67 48.83
N GLN A 256 55.25 7.55 47.77
CA GLN A 256 56.45 8.33 47.33
C GLN A 256 57.02 7.69 45.99
N PRO A 257 58.20 8.03 45.41
CA PRO A 257 58.33 8.47 43.99
C PRO A 257 59.24 7.62 43.04
N GLN A 258 59.06 7.84 41.72
CA GLN A 258 59.98 7.79 40.54
C GLN A 258 61.23 6.86 40.50
N PRO A 259 61.56 6.25 39.33
CA PRO A 259 62.21 7.01 38.25
C PRO A 259 61.79 6.69 36.80
N VAL A 260 62.03 7.71 35.97
CA VAL A 260 62.00 7.72 34.51
C VAL A 260 63.06 6.79 33.90
N GLN A 261 62.66 6.01 32.89
CA GLN A 261 63.59 5.35 31.97
C GLN A 261 63.16 5.59 30.53
N LEU A 262 64.01 6.35 29.82
CA LEU A 262 64.02 6.49 28.37
C LEU A 262 64.56 5.18 27.78
N ALA A 263 63.79 4.48 26.95
CA ALA A 263 64.31 3.50 26.00
C ALA A 263 63.44 3.48 24.75
N ALA A 264 64.05 3.81 23.63
CA ALA A 264 63.48 3.76 22.29
C ALA A 264 63.51 2.31 21.76
N ALA A 265 62.37 1.82 21.28
CA ALA A 265 62.27 0.76 20.28
C ALA A 265 60.92 0.88 19.55
N PRO A 266 60.86 0.80 18.21
CA PRO A 266 59.61 0.87 17.46
C PRO A 266 58.83 -0.44 17.61
N GLN A 267 57.58 -0.37 18.08
CA GLN A 267 56.65 -1.49 18.01
C GLN A 267 55.98 -1.53 16.63
N PRO A 268 55.82 -2.72 16.01
CA PRO A 268 55.10 -2.90 14.75
C PRO A 268 53.60 -2.63 14.93
N LEU A 269 52.96 -2.14 13.86
CA LEU A 269 51.51 -1.96 13.78
C LEU A 269 50.79 -3.28 14.14
N PRO A 270 49.67 -3.25 14.88
CA PRO A 270 48.77 -4.38 14.92
C PRO A 270 48.11 -4.54 13.55
N ASP A 271 48.24 -5.73 13.00
CA ASP A 271 47.47 -6.22 11.87
C ASP A 271 45.97 -6.00 12.08
N ALA A 272 45.28 -5.72 10.97
CA ALA A 272 43.84 -5.65 10.89
C ALA A 272 43.20 -6.94 11.42
N PRO A 273 42.01 -6.89 12.05
CA PRO A 273 41.29 -8.10 12.40
C PRO A 273 40.86 -8.82 11.10
N GLU A 274 41.59 -9.90 10.77
CA GLU A 274 41.01 -11.11 10.22
C GLU A 274 39.91 -11.55 11.19
N ASP A 275 38.65 -11.37 10.79
CA ASP A 275 37.47 -12.12 11.27
C ASP A 275 36.23 -11.53 10.59
N ALA A 276 36.07 -11.82 9.31
CA ALA A 276 34.77 -11.75 8.62
C ALA A 276 34.26 -13.17 8.31
N GLU A 277 34.70 -14.17 9.08
CA GLU A 277 34.12 -15.51 9.07
C GLU A 277 32.84 -15.50 9.90
N GLY A 278 31.71 -15.20 9.25
CA GLY A 278 30.41 -15.25 9.91
C GLY A 278 29.28 -14.51 9.21
N SER A 279 29.52 -13.84 8.09
CA SER A 279 28.45 -13.19 7.33
C SER A 279 28.10 -14.02 6.08
N PRO A 280 26.88 -14.58 5.99
CA PRO A 280 26.41 -15.32 4.81
C PRO A 280 26.30 -14.44 3.56
N TRP A 281 26.46 -13.12 3.70
CA TRP A 281 26.41 -12.17 2.59
C TRP A 281 27.70 -12.09 1.77
N PHE A 282 28.83 -12.57 2.31
CA PHE A 282 30.14 -12.53 1.64
C PHE A 282 30.65 -13.90 1.18
N ALA A 283 29.87 -14.97 1.35
CA ALA A 283 30.27 -16.35 1.05
C ALA A 283 30.35 -16.71 -0.46
N GLY A 284 30.16 -15.75 -1.37
CA GLY A 284 30.02 -16.03 -2.80
C GLY A 284 30.99 -15.32 -3.75
N GLN A 285 31.85 -14.42 -3.25
CA GLN A 285 32.78 -13.70 -4.13
C GLN A 285 34.19 -14.27 -3.99
N ALA A 286 34.41 -15.39 -4.70
CA ALA A 286 35.77 -15.79 -5.07
C ALA A 286 36.41 -14.63 -5.85
N ARG A 287 37.42 -13.99 -5.26
CA ARG A 287 38.26 -13.02 -5.97
C ARG A 287 38.92 -13.75 -7.14
N PRO A 288 38.69 -13.37 -8.41
CA PRO A 288 39.50 -13.88 -9.50
C PRO A 288 40.91 -13.31 -9.35
N ASP A 289 41.89 -14.20 -9.45
CA ASP A 289 43.31 -13.90 -9.47
C ASP A 289 43.68 -12.83 -10.51
N GLY A 290 44.74 -12.08 -10.19
CA GLY A 290 45.27 -10.91 -10.88
C GLY A 290 44.95 -10.78 -12.37
N TYR A 291 44.17 -9.76 -12.71
CA TYR A 291 43.97 -9.31 -14.08
C TYR A 291 45.26 -8.67 -14.61
N GLN A 292 46.10 -9.44 -15.30
CA GLN A 292 47.19 -8.92 -16.14
C GLN A 292 46.71 -8.79 -17.59
N GLY A 293 45.88 -7.79 -17.87
CA GLY A 293 45.47 -7.44 -19.24
C GLY A 293 46.34 -6.30 -19.78
N SER A 294 47.12 -6.56 -20.83
CA SER A 294 47.80 -5.51 -21.59
C SER A 294 46.79 -4.83 -22.52
N TYR A 295 46.31 -3.66 -22.11
CA TYR A 295 45.43 -2.85 -22.93
C TYR A 295 46.22 -2.30 -24.14
N ASN A 296 45.99 -2.88 -25.32
CA ASN A 296 46.48 -2.37 -26.59
C ASN A 296 45.29 -2.10 -27.52
N PRO A 297 44.76 -0.87 -27.58
CA PRO A 297 43.69 -0.55 -28.51
C PRO A 297 44.28 -0.48 -29.93
N GLN A 298 44.02 -1.51 -30.74
CA GLN A 298 44.13 -1.37 -32.20
C GLN A 298 43.05 -0.39 -32.65
N ILE A 299 43.47 0.84 -32.93
CA ILE A 299 42.63 1.83 -33.62
C ILE A 299 42.47 1.34 -35.05
N VAL A 300 41.31 0.76 -35.35
CA VAL A 300 40.91 0.45 -36.71
C VAL A 300 40.23 1.72 -37.24
N ASP A 301 40.96 2.53 -38.01
CA ASP A 301 40.38 3.62 -38.79
C ASP A 301 39.56 3.00 -39.92
N GLY A 302 38.24 3.22 -39.94
CA GLY A 302 37.40 2.85 -41.10
C GLY A 302 36.05 2.19 -40.83
N LEU A 303 35.47 2.25 -39.62
CA LEU A 303 34.04 1.97 -39.47
C LEU A 303 33.25 3.27 -39.65
N GLU A 304 32.53 3.37 -40.76
CA GLU A 304 31.59 4.47 -40.99
C GLU A 304 30.58 4.51 -39.83
N PRO A 305 30.33 5.68 -39.22
CA PRO A 305 29.39 5.79 -38.12
C PRO A 305 27.99 5.45 -38.63
N ILE A 306 27.45 4.33 -38.15
CA ILE A 306 26.06 3.94 -38.39
C ILE A 306 25.18 5.01 -37.74
N PRO A 307 24.30 5.70 -38.50
CA PRO A 307 23.45 6.73 -37.92
C PRO A 307 22.53 6.10 -36.88
N VAL A 308 22.65 6.55 -35.64
CA VAL A 308 21.72 6.21 -34.56
C VAL A 308 20.42 6.98 -34.81
N PRO A 309 19.25 6.32 -34.91
CA PRO A 309 17.99 7.05 -35.07
C PRO A 309 17.73 7.92 -33.84
N VAL A 310 17.40 9.19 -34.08
CA VAL A 310 17.02 10.14 -33.03
C VAL A 310 15.68 9.67 -32.43
N PRO A 311 15.55 9.58 -31.09
CA PRO A 311 14.27 9.25 -30.48
C PRO A 311 13.23 10.33 -30.82
N LEU A 312 12.14 9.94 -31.49
CA LEU A 312 11.01 10.82 -31.77
C LEU A 312 10.40 11.30 -30.45
N GLY A 313 10.27 12.62 -30.30
CA GLY A 313 9.59 13.22 -29.16
C GLY A 313 8.07 13.05 -29.28
N PRO A 314 7.32 13.24 -28.18
CA PRO A 314 5.85 13.13 -28.17
C PRO A 314 5.13 14.13 -29.10
N GLU A 315 5.86 15.07 -29.69
CA GLU A 315 5.33 16.10 -30.60
C GLU A 315 5.43 15.72 -32.08
N ASP A 316 6.19 14.67 -32.41
CA ASP A 316 6.38 14.19 -33.79
C ASP A 316 5.42 13.04 -34.17
N VAL A 317 4.47 12.71 -33.30
CA VAL A 317 3.41 11.74 -33.59
C VAL A 317 2.28 12.46 -34.32
N PRO A 318 1.99 12.14 -35.60
CA PRO A 318 0.86 12.73 -36.29
C PRO A 318 -0.44 12.37 -35.55
N PRO A 319 -1.41 13.29 -35.45
CA PRO A 319 -2.69 13.00 -34.81
C PRO A 319 -3.36 11.83 -35.54
N PRO A 320 -3.95 10.86 -34.82
CA PRO A 320 -4.65 9.76 -35.47
C PRO A 320 -5.76 10.33 -36.35
N GLY A 321 -5.73 9.98 -37.63
CA GLY A 321 -6.85 10.22 -38.55
C GLY A 321 -8.09 9.46 -38.10
N PRO A 322 -9.26 9.70 -38.72
CA PRO A 322 -10.48 8.99 -38.36
C PRO A 322 -10.25 7.49 -38.56
N GLU A 323 -10.15 6.77 -37.45
CA GLU A 323 -9.94 5.33 -37.42
C GLU A 323 -11.12 4.64 -38.11
N GLU A 324 -10.83 3.96 -39.21
CA GLU A 324 -11.70 2.92 -39.74
C GLU A 324 -11.74 1.82 -38.66
N PHE A 325 -12.91 1.69 -38.04
CA PHE A 325 -13.13 0.80 -36.90
C PHE A 325 -12.94 -0.65 -37.38
N VAL A 326 -11.75 -1.21 -37.16
CA VAL A 326 -11.53 -2.64 -37.32
C VAL A 326 -12.08 -3.30 -36.06
N GLU A 327 -13.26 -3.89 -36.18
CA GLU A 327 -13.89 -4.70 -35.14
C GLU A 327 -13.01 -5.93 -34.91
N TYR A 328 -12.20 -5.90 -33.84
CA TYR A 328 -11.53 -7.10 -33.36
C TYR A 328 -12.58 -7.95 -32.65
N PRO A 329 -12.88 -9.18 -33.09
CA PRO A 329 -13.68 -10.08 -32.27
C PRO A 329 -12.88 -10.38 -31.01
N GLU A 330 -13.29 -9.75 -29.92
CA GLU A 330 -12.83 -10.04 -28.57
C GLU A 330 -13.28 -11.48 -28.28
N TYR A 331 -12.37 -12.44 -28.44
CA TYR A 331 -12.55 -13.77 -27.88
C TYR A 331 -12.42 -13.64 -26.36
N VAL A 332 -13.50 -13.22 -25.72
CA VAL A 332 -13.69 -13.44 -24.29
C VAL A 332 -13.94 -14.93 -24.15
N GLU A 333 -12.94 -15.69 -23.69
CA GLU A 333 -13.21 -16.96 -23.03
C GLU A 333 -14.05 -16.64 -21.79
N GLU A 334 -15.38 -16.62 -21.94
CA GLU A 334 -16.31 -16.59 -20.82
C GLU A 334 -16.02 -17.84 -19.98
N GLN A 335 -15.27 -17.67 -18.89
CA GLN A 335 -15.18 -18.71 -17.88
C GLN A 335 -16.60 -18.92 -17.34
N PRO A 336 -17.14 -20.14 -17.42
CA PRO A 336 -18.50 -20.40 -16.97
C PRO A 336 -18.63 -20.06 -15.48
N GLU A 337 -19.74 -19.42 -15.12
CA GLU A 337 -20.05 -19.06 -13.73
C GLU A 337 -20.03 -20.33 -12.85
N PRO A 338 -19.53 -20.27 -11.60
CA PRO A 338 -19.38 -21.46 -10.75
C PRO A 338 -20.67 -22.28 -10.54
N GLN A 339 -21.84 -21.64 -10.65
CA GLN A 339 -23.14 -22.29 -10.55
C GLN A 339 -23.48 -23.13 -11.78
N GLU A 340 -23.12 -22.67 -12.98
CA GLU A 340 -23.38 -23.38 -14.24
C GLU A 340 -22.53 -24.66 -14.31
N VAL A 341 -21.30 -24.61 -13.82
CA VAL A 341 -20.41 -25.78 -13.73
C VAL A 341 -20.98 -26.85 -12.78
N GLU A 342 -21.55 -26.45 -11.64
CA GLU A 342 -22.13 -27.38 -10.67
C GLU A 342 -23.45 -27.98 -11.19
N GLU A 343 -24.31 -27.20 -11.85
CA GLU A 343 -25.52 -27.72 -12.50
C GLU A 343 -25.18 -28.72 -13.62
N PHE A 344 -24.18 -28.40 -14.44
CA PHE A 344 -23.69 -29.29 -15.49
C PHE A 344 -23.16 -30.60 -14.90
N ARG A 345 -22.36 -30.51 -13.84
CA ARG A 345 -21.82 -31.68 -13.12
C ARG A 345 -22.91 -32.58 -12.55
N GLU A 346 -23.95 -32.00 -11.95
CA GLU A 346 -25.12 -32.71 -11.43
C GLU A 346 -25.83 -33.53 -12.52
N VAL A 347 -25.96 -32.98 -13.72
CA VAL A 347 -26.59 -33.70 -14.83
C VAL A 347 -25.69 -34.79 -15.39
N VAL A 348 -24.38 -34.52 -15.59
CA VAL A 348 -23.42 -35.55 -16.01
C VAL A 348 -23.44 -36.72 -15.02
N TYR A 349 -23.51 -36.44 -13.71
CA TYR A 349 -23.68 -37.45 -12.67
C TYR A 349 -24.96 -38.26 -12.85
N LYS A 350 -26.13 -37.61 -12.99
CA LYS A 350 -27.41 -38.30 -13.13
C LYS A 350 -27.46 -39.21 -14.37
N GLN A 351 -26.94 -38.74 -15.50
CA GLN A 351 -26.92 -39.52 -16.74
C GLN A 351 -25.95 -40.70 -16.65
N THR A 352 -24.75 -40.47 -16.11
CA THR A 352 -23.75 -41.52 -15.93
C THR A 352 -24.24 -42.59 -14.95
N TRP A 353 -24.90 -42.19 -13.86
CA TRP A 353 -25.49 -43.11 -12.88
C TRP A 353 -26.61 -43.96 -13.50
N ALA A 354 -27.57 -43.32 -14.18
CA ALA A 354 -28.67 -44.03 -14.83
C ALA A 354 -28.16 -45.07 -15.84
N TYR A 355 -27.17 -44.70 -16.65
CA TYR A 355 -26.55 -45.59 -17.61
C TYR A 355 -25.79 -46.75 -16.94
N ALA A 356 -25.01 -46.45 -15.90
CA ALA A 356 -24.22 -47.45 -15.18
C ALA A 356 -25.09 -48.49 -14.48
N VAL A 357 -26.23 -48.08 -13.92
CA VAL A 357 -27.20 -49.00 -13.31
C VAL A 357 -27.89 -49.85 -14.36
N GLU A 358 -28.25 -49.28 -15.52
CA GLU A 358 -28.95 -50.01 -16.58
C GLU A 358 -28.05 -51.00 -17.33
N ASN A 359 -26.79 -50.64 -17.57
CA ASN A 359 -25.88 -51.39 -18.44
C ASN A 359 -24.78 -52.17 -17.67
N ASP A 360 -24.72 -52.05 -16.35
CA ASP A 360 -23.67 -52.61 -15.46
C ASP A 360 -22.24 -52.26 -15.92
N ARG A 361 -22.09 -51.13 -16.64
CA ARG A 361 -20.84 -50.57 -17.15
C ARG A 361 -20.91 -49.05 -17.22
N PHE A 362 -19.77 -48.38 -17.13
CA PHE A 362 -19.68 -46.96 -17.41
C PHE A 362 -19.84 -46.67 -18.92
N PRO A 363 -20.46 -45.54 -19.30
CA PRO A 363 -20.54 -45.13 -20.70
C PRO A 363 -19.15 -44.78 -21.24
N GLU A 364 -18.90 -45.09 -22.52
CA GLU A 364 -17.72 -44.56 -23.21
C GLU A 364 -17.87 -43.05 -23.45
N THR A 365 -16.76 -42.31 -23.62
CA THR A 365 -16.78 -40.85 -23.74
C THR A 365 -17.77 -40.34 -24.79
N GLN A 366 -17.81 -40.99 -25.97
CA GLN A 366 -18.75 -40.63 -27.05
C GLN A 366 -20.21 -40.95 -26.71
N GLU A 367 -20.47 -42.03 -25.96
CA GLU A 367 -21.82 -42.38 -25.50
C GLU A 367 -22.30 -41.35 -24.47
N LEU A 368 -21.42 -40.93 -23.56
CA LEU A 368 -21.72 -39.93 -22.54
C LEU A 368 -21.95 -38.54 -23.15
N GLU A 369 -21.12 -38.12 -24.11
CA GLU A 369 -21.32 -36.88 -24.87
C GLU A 369 -22.71 -36.83 -25.49
N ARG A 370 -23.15 -37.94 -26.09
CA ARG A 370 -24.48 -38.05 -26.70
C ARG A 370 -25.60 -38.00 -25.66
N LEU A 371 -25.46 -38.73 -24.55
CA LEU A 371 -26.47 -38.73 -23.47
C LEU A 371 -26.64 -37.34 -22.83
N VAL A 372 -25.55 -36.61 -22.66
CA VAL A 372 -25.57 -35.24 -22.13
C VAL A 372 -26.13 -34.26 -23.17
N ALA A 373 -25.76 -34.40 -24.44
CA ALA A 373 -26.28 -33.60 -25.55
C ALA A 373 -27.79 -33.77 -25.74
N ASP A 374 -28.30 -35.00 -25.62
CA ASP A 374 -29.73 -35.31 -25.74
C ASP A 374 -30.55 -34.69 -24.60
N HIS A 375 -29.94 -34.47 -23.42
CA HIS A 375 -30.62 -33.87 -22.26
C HIS A 375 -30.64 -32.33 -22.27
N TYR A 376 -29.56 -31.68 -22.70
CA TYR A 376 -29.43 -30.20 -22.70
C TYR A 376 -29.66 -29.54 -24.06
N GLY A 377 -29.67 -30.30 -25.16
CA GLY A 377 -29.64 -29.73 -26.50
C GLY A 377 -28.22 -29.32 -26.92
N VAL A 378 -27.93 -29.49 -28.21
CA VAL A 378 -26.58 -29.42 -28.79
C VAL A 378 -25.95 -28.02 -28.70
N GLU A 379 -26.74 -26.96 -28.48
CA GLU A 379 -26.26 -25.56 -28.41
C GLU A 379 -25.62 -25.18 -27.05
N GLN A 380 -25.78 -25.99 -26.00
CA GLN A 380 -25.24 -25.71 -24.65
C GLN A 380 -23.98 -26.52 -24.30
N LEU A 381 -23.51 -27.39 -25.19
CA LEU A 381 -22.14 -27.94 -25.14
C LEU A 381 -21.14 -26.89 -25.64
N ARG A 382 -21.11 -25.71 -25.02
CA ARG A 382 -20.22 -24.61 -25.41
C ARG A 382 -18.74 -24.90 -25.13
N ASN A 383 -18.43 -25.94 -24.34
CA ASN A 383 -17.06 -26.28 -24.02
C ASN A 383 -16.83 -27.81 -23.87
N PRO A 384 -16.32 -28.51 -24.91
CA PRO A 384 -16.00 -29.94 -24.82
C PRO A 384 -14.90 -30.24 -23.79
N GLU A 385 -14.06 -29.27 -23.43
CA GLU A 385 -13.02 -29.45 -22.41
C GLU A 385 -13.61 -29.60 -21.00
N LEU A 386 -14.73 -28.94 -20.70
CA LEU A 386 -15.40 -29.02 -19.40
C LEU A 386 -15.91 -30.44 -19.12
N LEU A 387 -16.41 -31.13 -20.16
CA LEU A 387 -16.84 -32.54 -20.03
C LEU A 387 -15.65 -33.43 -19.66
N HIS A 388 -14.51 -33.26 -20.33
CA HIS A 388 -13.28 -34.02 -20.05
C HIS A 388 -12.76 -33.79 -18.63
N GLN A 389 -12.95 -32.59 -18.08
CA GLN A 389 -12.58 -32.27 -16.71
C GLN A 389 -13.51 -32.92 -15.67
N VAL A 390 -14.82 -32.95 -15.94
CA VAL A 390 -15.85 -33.40 -14.97
C VAL A 390 -16.01 -34.93 -14.94
N ILE A 391 -15.78 -35.62 -16.07
CA ILE A 391 -15.90 -37.09 -16.19
C ILE A 391 -15.17 -37.87 -15.08
N PRO A 392 -13.85 -37.68 -14.85
CA PRO A 392 -13.12 -38.50 -13.88
C PRO A 392 -13.66 -38.33 -12.46
N GLU A 393 -14.05 -37.11 -12.08
CA GLU A 393 -14.63 -36.83 -10.76
C GLU A 393 -15.99 -37.51 -10.58
N VAL A 394 -16.85 -37.43 -11.59
CA VAL A 394 -18.17 -38.07 -11.57
C VAL A 394 -18.06 -39.59 -11.51
N GLN A 395 -17.18 -40.19 -12.31
CA GLN A 395 -16.95 -41.63 -12.29
C GLN A 395 -16.42 -42.10 -10.93
N GLN A 396 -15.50 -41.35 -10.33
CA GLN A 396 -14.97 -41.67 -9.00
C GLN A 396 -16.07 -41.60 -7.93
N ARG A 397 -16.92 -40.57 -7.97
CA ARG A 397 -18.06 -40.42 -7.05
C ARG A 397 -19.05 -41.58 -7.21
N ILE A 398 -19.42 -41.93 -8.44
CA ILE A 398 -20.33 -43.05 -8.70
C ILE A 398 -19.73 -44.38 -8.21
N GLN A 399 -18.43 -44.62 -8.41
CA GLN A 399 -17.77 -45.82 -7.89
C GLN A 399 -17.82 -45.90 -6.35
N GLN A 400 -17.65 -44.77 -5.66
CA GLN A 400 -17.78 -44.70 -4.20
C GLN A 400 -19.22 -44.97 -3.76
N ASP A 401 -20.19 -44.31 -4.38
CA ASP A 401 -21.60 -44.46 -4.05
C ASP A 401 -22.07 -45.91 -4.31
N MET A 402 -21.64 -46.54 -5.42
CA MET A 402 -21.94 -47.94 -5.70
C MET A 402 -21.29 -48.92 -4.72
N GLN A 403 -20.10 -48.59 -4.18
CA GLN A 403 -19.47 -49.40 -3.13
C GLN A 403 -20.27 -49.30 -1.82
N GLU A 404 -20.69 -48.09 -1.45
CA GLU A 404 -21.49 -47.86 -0.24
C GLU A 404 -22.82 -48.62 -0.29
N TYR A 405 -23.50 -48.64 -1.45
CA TYR A 405 -24.74 -49.40 -1.67
C TYR A 405 -24.55 -50.93 -1.74
N ARG A 406 -23.35 -51.45 -2.02
CA ARG A 406 -23.05 -52.89 -2.07
C ARG A 406 -22.57 -53.46 -0.73
N THR A 407 -22.29 -52.62 0.26
CA THR A 407 -22.02 -53.05 1.64
C THR A 407 -23.35 -53.40 2.33
N PRO A 408 -23.57 -54.66 2.76
CA PRO A 408 -24.83 -55.10 3.35
C PRO A 408 -25.14 -54.52 4.73
#